data_AF-A0A2A2AUN7-F1
#
_entry.id   AF-A0A2A2AUN7-F1
#
_cell.length_a   1.000
_cell.length_b   1.000
_cell.length_c   1.000
_cell.angle_alpha   90.00
_cell.angle_beta   90.00
_cell.angle_gamma   90.00
#
_symmetry.space_group_name_H-M   'P 1'
#
loop_
_entity.id
_entity.type
_entity.pdbx_description
1 polymer ?
#
loop_
_entity_poly.entity_id
_entity_poly.type
_entity_poly.pdbx_seq_one_letter_code
_entity_poly.pdbx_strand_id
1 'polypeptide(L)' 'MNLDLDLTAAVRHLIDSGCHYRLEALAACYAPDLRIVMVGENGETLTFDYAQNLAFSNP' A
#
# COMPACT_ATOMS: atom_id res chain seq x y z
N MET A 1 -5.76 -14.08 -20.34
CA MET A 1 -4.90 -13.29 -19.44
C MET A 1 -4.43 -14.24 -18.36
N ASN A 2 -3.17 -14.67 -18.39
CA ASN A 2 -2.65 -15.54 -17.34
C ASN A 2 -2.36 -14.63 -16.14
N LEU A 3 -3.14 -14.75 -15.05
CA LEU A 3 -2.83 -13.99 -13.84
C LEU A 3 -1.52 -14.54 -13.29
N ASP A 4 -0.54 -13.66 -13.15
CA ASP A 4 0.65 -13.94 -12.37
C ASP A 4 0.19 -14.25 -10.93
N LEU A 5 0.40 -15.50 -10.51
CA LEU A 5 -0.04 -16.00 -9.21
C LEU A 5 0.70 -15.29 -8.07
N ASP A 6 1.95 -14.90 -8.30
CA ASP A 6 2.77 -14.22 -7.30
C ASP A 6 2.30 -12.77 -7.14
N LEU A 7 1.99 -12.10 -8.25
CA LEU A 7 1.36 -10.77 -8.20
C LEU A 7 0.01 -10.81 -7.47
N THR A 8 -0.81 -11.82 -7.75
CA THR A 8 -2.12 -11.99 -7.13
C THR A 8 -1.99 -12.20 -5.63
N ALA A 9 -1.03 -13.03 -5.20
CA ALA A 9 -0.75 -13.27 -3.78
C ALA A 9 -0.24 -12.01 -3.08
N ALA A 10 0.69 -11.28 -3.71
CA ALA A 10 1.24 -10.03 -3.17
C ALA A 10 0.14 -8.97 -2.96
N VAL A 11 -0.74 -8.76 -3.95
CA VAL A 11 -1.83 -7.79 -3.85
C VAL A 11 -2.83 -8.19 -2.76
N ARG A 12 -3.18 -9.48 -2.65
CA ARG A 12 -4.06 -9.96 -1.57
C ARG A 12 -3.46 -9.73 -0.19
N HIS A 13 -2.15 -9.98 -0.05
CA HIS A 13 -1.46 -9.76 1.22
C HIS A 13 -1.40 -8.27 1.61
N LEU A 14 -1.15 -7.40 0.63
CA LEU A 14 -1.18 -5.95 0.83
C LEU A 14 -2.56 -5.47 1.31
N ILE A 15 -3.64 -5.93 0.65
CA ILE A 15 -5.02 -5.57 1.01
C ILE A 15 -5.34 -6.04 2.42
N ASP A 16 -5.08 -7.31 2.75
CA ASP A 16 -5.36 -7.86 4.08
C ASP A 16 -4.59 -7.10 5.17
N SER A 17 -3.31 -6.81 4.94
CA SER A 17 -2.49 -6.08 5.91
C SER A 17 -2.95 -4.63 6.09
N GLY A 18 -3.30 -3.96 4.99
CA GLY A 18 -3.83 -2.59 4.95
C GLY A 18 -5.17 -2.43 5.66
N CYS A 19 -6.16 -3.25 5.33
CA CYS A 19 -7.50 -3.17 5.90
C CYS A 19 -7.55 -3.47 7.40
N HIS A 20 -6.56 -4.19 7.93
CA HIS A 20 -6.48 -4.56 9.34
C HIS A 20 -5.39 -3.79 10.11
N TYR A 21 -4.82 -2.72 9.54
CA TYR A 21 -3.82 -1.87 10.18
C TYR A 21 -2.61 -2.63 10.75
N ARG A 22 -2.19 -3.72 10.09
CA ARG A 22 -1.07 -4.55 10.53
C ARG A 22 0.25 -3.96 10.05
N LEU A 23 0.78 -2.98 10.78
CA LEU A 23 1.94 -2.17 10.38
C LEU A 23 3.19 -2.98 10.01
N GLU A 24 3.53 -4.02 10.78
CA GLU A 24 4.71 -4.86 10.48
C GLU A 24 4.54 -5.64 9.18
N ALA A 25 3.34 -6.18 8.93
CA ALA A 25 3.04 -6.90 7.69
C ALA A 25 2.98 -5.95 6.49
N LEU A 26 2.43 -4.74 6.67
CA LEU A 26 2.45 -3.66 5.68
C LEU A 26 3.88 -3.27 5.30
N ALA A 27 4.76 -3.08 6.29
CA ALA A 27 6.17 -2.75 6.06
C ALA A 27 6.88 -3.80 5.17
N ALA A 28 6.57 -5.09 5.37
CA ALA A 28 7.11 -6.17 4.55
C ALA A 28 6.57 -6.20 3.11
N CYS A 29 5.43 -5.55 2.84
CA CYS A 29 4.85 -5.45 1.51
C CYS A 29 5.49 -4.34 0.64
N TYR A 30 6.20 -3.40 1.24
CA TYR A 30 6.64 -2.17 0.58
C TYR A 30 8.11 -2.20 0.21
N ALA A 31 8.43 -1.69 -0.98
CA ALA A 31 9.80 -1.37 -1.34
C ALA A 31 10.28 -0.13 -0.54
N PRO A 32 11.59 -0.03 -0.21
CA PRO A 32 12.12 1.11 0.53
C PRO A 32 11.89 2.47 -0.13
N ASP A 33 11.74 2.50 -1.45
CA ASP A 33 11.50 3.68 -2.28
C ASP A 33 10.02 3.89 -2.62
N LEU A 34 9.11 3.30 -1.83
CA LEU A 34 7.66 3.43 -2.01
C LEU A 34 7.22 4.90 -2.19
N ARG A 35 6.38 5.10 -3.20
CA ARG A 35 5.57 6.30 -3.41
C ARG A 35 4.13 5.90 -3.65
N ILE A 36 3.23 6.31 -2.76
CA ILE A 36 1.79 6.17 -2.98
C ILE A 36 1.25 7.49 -3.51
N VAL A 37 0.55 7.44 -4.63
CA VAL A 37 -0.16 8.57 -5.21
C VAL A 37 -1.65 8.26 -5.19
N MET A 38 -2.42 9.06 -4.46
CA MET A 38 -3.87 8.99 -4.41
C MET A 38 -4.44 10.16 -5.20
N VAL A 39 -5.32 9.87 -6.16
CA VAL A 39 -6.01 10.89 -6.95
C VAL A 39 -7.40 11.09 -6.38
N GLY A 40 -7.68 12.30 -5.90
CA GLY A 40 -8.99 12.70 -5.39
C GLY A 40 -9.99 12.97 -6.52
N GLU A 41 -11.26 13.11 -6.16
CA GLU A 41 -12.36 13.33 -7.13
C GLU A 41 -12.23 14.64 -7.91
N ASN A 42 -11.56 15.65 -7.33
CA ASN A 42 -11.26 16.93 -7.98
C ASN A 42 -10.00 16.89 -8.86
N GLY A 43 -9.33 15.73 -8.97
CA GLY A 43 -8.08 15.56 -9.70
C GLY A 43 -6.83 16.01 -8.92
N GLU A 44 -6.97 16.46 -7.67
CA GLU A 44 -5.82 16.73 -6.81
C GLU A 44 -5.13 15.43 -6.40
N THR A 45 -3.81 15.49 -6.27
CA THR A 45 -3.00 14.34 -5.90
C THR A 45 -2.47 14.49 -4.47
N LEU A 46 -2.72 13.49 -3.64
CA LEU A 46 -1.99 13.30 -2.39
C LEU A 46 -0.86 12.31 -2.62
N THR A 47 0.33 12.65 -2.12
CA THR A 47 1.51 11.78 -2.24
C THR A 47 2.02 11.45 -0.85
N PHE A 48 2.32 10.16 -0.65
CA PHE A 48 2.91 9.64 0.58
C PHE A 48 4.22 8.93 0.22
N ASP A 49 5.29 9.27 0.92
CA ASP A 49 6.45 8.39 1.00
C ASP A 49 6.20 7.21 1.96
N TYR A 50 7.17 6.30 2.05
CA TYR A 50 7.12 5.15 2.93
C TYR A 50 6.74 5.50 4.38
N ALA A 51 7.40 6.50 4.97
CA ALA A 51 7.20 6.86 6.36
C ALA A 51 5.81 7.49 6.57
N GLN A 52 5.40 8.37 5.66
CA GLN A 52 4.08 9.01 5.68
C GLN A 52 2.96 7.98 5.53
N ASN A 53 3.14 6.96 4.68
CA ASN A 53 2.15 5.91 4.47
C ASN A 53 1.98 4.99 5.70
N LEU A 54 3.09 4.60 6.34
CA LEU A 54 3.02 3.83 7.59
C LEU A 54 2.41 4.64 8.72
N ALA A 55 2.75 5.93 8.83
CA ALA A 55 2.17 6.82 9.83
C ALA A 55 0.66 6.99 9.63
N PHE A 56 0.19 7.13 8.38
CA PHE A 56 -1.23 7.18 8.04
C PHE A 56 -1.98 5.90 8.44
N SER A 57 -1.30 4.75 8.40
CA SER A 57 -1.87 3.44 8.72
C SER A 57 -1.77 3.08 10.21
N ASN A 58 -1.33 4.01 11.07
CA ASN A 58 -1.26 3.84 12.51
C ASN A 58 -2.46 4.56 13.16
N PRO A 59 -3.44 3.83 13.72
CA PRO A 59 -4.71 4.39 14.20
C PRO A 59 -4.56 5.35 15.40
#